data_AF-A0A8W4FHU9-F1
#
_entry.id   AF-A0A8W4FHU9-F1
#
_cell.length_a   1.000
_cell.length_b   1.000
_cell.length_c   1.000
_cell.angle_alpha   90.00
_cell.angle_beta   90.00
_cell.angle_gamma   90.00
#
_symmetry.space_group_name_H-M   'P 1'
#
loop_
_entity.id
_entity.type
_entity.pdbx_description
1 polymer ?
#
loop_
_entity_poly.entity_id
_entity_poly.type
_entity_poly.pdbx_seq_one_letter_code
_entity_poly.pdbx_strand_id
1 'polypeptide(L)'
;MEVPRLGVQSELQPLDYARATATRDPSCVCNLRHSSRQRRIVNPLSKGRDQTHNLMVPISRAWNVLALDGSNWQRIDLFDFQRDIEGRVVENISKRCGGFLRKLSLRGCLGVGDNALRTFAQNCRNIEVLNLNGCTKTTDATCTSLSKFCSKLRHLDLASCTSITNMSLKALSEGCPLLEQLNISWCDQVTKDGIQALVRGCGGLKALFLKGCTQLEDEALKYIGAHCPELVTLNLQTCLQITDEGLITICRGCHKLQSLCASGCSNITDAILNALGQNCPRLRILEVARCSQLTDVGFTTLARFYGITPKINLPHFFQITDSTLIQLSIHCPRLQVLSLSHCELITDDGIRHLGNGACAHDQLEVIELDNCPLITDASLEHLKSCHSLERIELYDCQQITRAGIKRLRVKMIVSPSGSSVLSTLSFFPSFPFLHVLISDLDSCGIYIYLDIQQREKKKDGEQI
;
A
#
# COMPACT_ATOMS: atom_id res chain seq x y z
N MET A 1 -51.25 -28.77 24.04
CA MET A 1 -50.71 -27.50 24.54
C MET A 1 -50.30 -26.67 23.33
N GLU A 2 -51.19 -25.78 22.93
CA GLU A 2 -50.96 -24.72 21.94
C GLU A 2 -50.16 -23.58 22.57
N VAL A 3 -49.28 -22.92 21.79
CA VAL A 3 -48.94 -21.48 21.86
C VAL A 3 -48.45 -21.04 20.45
N PRO A 4 -48.74 -19.81 19.95
CA PRO A 4 -49.24 -19.60 18.59
C PRO A 4 -48.35 -18.77 17.64
N ARG A 5 -48.81 -18.65 16.39
CA ARG A 5 -48.43 -17.63 15.39
C ARG A 5 -49.11 -16.30 15.68
N LEU A 6 -48.39 -15.19 15.53
CA LEU A 6 -48.93 -13.85 15.26
C LEU A 6 -48.01 -13.15 14.25
N GLY A 7 -48.60 -12.66 13.16
CA GLY A 7 -47.97 -11.74 12.23
C GLY A 7 -48.50 -10.32 12.44
N VAL A 8 -47.72 -9.32 12.01
CA VAL A 8 -48.19 -7.94 11.75
C VAL A 8 -47.41 -7.39 10.56
N GLN A 9 -48.15 -6.90 9.55
CA GLN A 9 -47.71 -6.03 8.46
C GLN A 9 -47.82 -4.56 8.90
N SER A 10 -46.89 -3.70 8.46
CA SER A 10 -47.11 -2.27 8.12
C SER A 10 -45.77 -1.67 7.65
N GLU A 11 -45.60 -1.41 6.35
CA GLU A 11 -45.69 -0.07 5.72
C GLU A 11 -44.51 0.86 6.02
N LEU A 12 -43.68 1.13 4.99
CA LEU A 12 -43.09 2.44 4.74
C LEU A 12 -43.01 2.64 3.20
N GLN A 13 -43.63 3.73 2.75
CA GLN A 13 -43.90 4.10 1.36
C GLN A 13 -42.65 4.54 0.56
N PRO A 14 -42.73 4.51 -0.78
CA PRO A 14 -41.67 4.95 -1.70
C PRO A 14 -41.77 6.45 -2.00
N LEU A 15 -40.62 7.15 -2.04
CA LEU A 15 -40.50 8.52 -2.55
C LEU A 15 -39.70 8.55 -3.86
N ASP A 16 -40.42 9.03 -4.87
CA ASP A 16 -40.00 9.75 -6.07
C ASP A 16 -39.28 9.02 -7.22
N TYR A 17 -40.15 8.50 -8.09
CA TYR A 17 -39.99 8.36 -9.53
C TYR A 17 -39.58 9.70 -10.21
N ALA A 18 -38.43 9.73 -10.88
CA ALA A 18 -38.22 10.61 -12.03
C ALA A 18 -38.54 9.83 -13.32
N ARG A 19 -39.76 10.01 -13.85
CA ARG A 19 -40.18 9.54 -15.17
C ARG A 19 -39.44 10.32 -16.26
N ALA A 20 -38.76 9.61 -17.16
CA ALA A 20 -38.51 10.09 -18.52
C ALA A 20 -39.22 9.15 -19.50
N THR A 21 -40.36 9.62 -20.01
CA THR A 21 -41.13 9.00 -21.09
C THR A 21 -40.48 9.29 -22.44
N ALA A 22 -40.23 8.27 -23.27
CA ALA A 22 -40.09 8.44 -24.71
C ALA A 22 -40.55 7.17 -25.46
N THR A 23 -41.78 7.30 -25.98
CA THR A 23 -42.43 6.67 -27.15
C THR A 23 -41.70 5.60 -27.97
N ARG A 24 -42.44 4.51 -28.22
CA ARG A 24 -42.17 3.47 -29.24
C ARG A 24 -42.28 4.05 -30.65
N ASP A 25 -41.25 3.90 -31.47
CA ASP A 25 -41.36 3.84 -32.93
C ASP A 25 -40.19 3.01 -33.53
N PRO A 26 -40.44 1.88 -34.25
CA PRO A 26 -39.39 0.97 -34.73
C PRO A 26 -38.94 1.21 -36.18
N SER A 27 -38.93 2.47 -36.66
CA SER A 27 -38.48 2.79 -38.02
C SER A 27 -37.63 4.06 -38.08
N CYS A 28 -36.37 3.98 -37.66
CA CYS A 28 -35.31 4.88 -38.12
C CYS A 28 -33.94 4.24 -37.88
N VAL A 29 -33.53 3.43 -38.86
CA VAL A 29 -32.11 3.09 -39.08
C VAL A 29 -31.44 4.36 -39.57
N CYS A 30 -30.56 4.96 -38.76
CA CYS A 30 -29.63 6.00 -39.22
C CYS A 30 -28.27 5.82 -38.54
N ASN A 31 -27.34 5.24 -39.31
CA ASN A 31 -25.90 5.49 -39.32
C ASN A 31 -25.36 6.44 -38.24
N LEU A 32 -24.74 5.89 -37.20
CA LEU A 32 -23.76 6.64 -36.40
C LEU A 32 -22.44 5.87 -36.40
N ARG A 33 -21.56 6.30 -37.32
CA ARG A 33 -20.14 5.97 -37.35
C ARG A 33 -19.52 6.23 -35.97
N HIS A 34 -18.83 5.21 -35.48
CA HIS A 34 -17.66 5.24 -34.59
C HIS A 34 -17.38 6.55 -33.84
N SER A 35 -17.65 6.57 -32.53
CA SER A 35 -17.05 7.56 -31.63
C SER A 35 -16.30 6.87 -30.50
N SER A 36 -15.00 7.11 -30.44
CA SER A 36 -14.07 6.80 -29.34
C SER A 36 -14.53 7.31 -27.97
N ARG A 37 -15.54 8.20 -27.93
CA ARG A 37 -16.17 8.68 -26.69
C ARG A 37 -17.02 7.60 -26.00
N GLN A 38 -17.73 6.73 -26.72
CA GLN A 38 -18.56 5.68 -26.10
C GLN A 38 -17.72 4.60 -25.39
N ARG A 39 -16.56 4.24 -25.95
CA ARG A 39 -15.64 3.26 -25.31
C ARG A 39 -15.03 3.76 -24.01
N ARG A 40 -14.85 5.08 -23.85
CA ARG A 40 -14.40 5.69 -22.59
C ARG A 40 -15.47 5.64 -21.49
N ILE A 41 -16.75 5.59 -21.83
CA ILE A 41 -17.85 5.55 -20.86
C ILE A 41 -17.98 4.15 -20.23
N VAL A 42 -17.67 3.09 -20.97
CA VAL A 42 -17.71 1.69 -20.47
C VAL A 42 -16.54 1.38 -19.51
N ASN A 43 -15.52 2.23 -19.49
CA ASN A 43 -14.28 2.03 -18.73
C ASN A 43 -14.16 3.18 -17.70
N PRO A 44 -14.78 3.14 -16.50
CA PRO A 44 -14.71 2.04 -15.53
C PRO A 44 -16.06 1.73 -14.83
N LEU A 45 -16.59 0.53 -15.00
CA LEU A 45 -17.56 -0.06 -14.07
C LEU A 45 -16.94 -1.32 -13.46
N SER A 46 -16.11 -1.11 -12.45
CA SER A 46 -15.45 -2.15 -11.64
C SER A 46 -16.42 -2.84 -10.67
N LYS A 47 -17.67 -3.09 -11.06
CA LYS A 47 -18.68 -3.71 -10.18
C LYS A 47 -19.21 -5.01 -10.79
N GLY A 48 -18.71 -6.11 -10.24
CA GLY A 48 -19.16 -7.46 -10.53
C GLY A 48 -20.62 -7.70 -10.09
N ARG A 49 -21.23 -8.63 -10.84
CA ARG A 49 -22.56 -9.25 -10.77
C ARG A 49 -23.82 -8.39 -10.58
N ASP A 50 -23.93 -7.46 -9.65
CA ASP A 50 -25.24 -6.84 -9.36
C ASP A 50 -25.52 -5.51 -10.07
N GLN A 51 -24.50 -4.83 -10.61
CA GLN A 51 -24.72 -3.58 -11.37
C GLN A 51 -24.52 -3.74 -12.88
N THR A 52 -23.65 -4.63 -13.36
CA THR A 52 -23.53 -4.87 -14.81
C THR A 52 -24.72 -5.63 -15.37
N HIS A 53 -25.28 -6.60 -14.62
CA HIS A 53 -26.46 -7.36 -15.04
C HIS A 53 -27.76 -6.53 -14.93
N ASN A 54 -27.85 -5.58 -13.99
CA ASN A 54 -29.06 -4.78 -13.76
C ASN A 54 -29.03 -3.35 -14.35
N LEU A 55 -27.87 -2.73 -14.62
CA LEU A 55 -27.84 -1.35 -15.14
C LEU A 55 -27.46 -1.20 -16.61
N MET A 56 -26.65 -2.07 -17.24
CA MET A 56 -26.21 -1.86 -18.65
C MET A 56 -26.74 -2.88 -19.66
N VAL A 57 -26.83 -4.16 -19.27
CA VAL A 57 -27.30 -5.24 -20.14
C VAL A 57 -28.73 -5.02 -20.68
N PRO A 58 -29.68 -4.39 -19.95
CA PRO A 58 -31.01 -4.15 -20.50
C PRO A 58 -31.16 -2.82 -21.25
N ILE A 59 -30.14 -1.92 -21.31
CA ILE A 59 -30.30 -0.58 -21.92
C ILE A 59 -30.51 -0.68 -23.44
N SER A 60 -29.75 -1.52 -24.15
CA SER A 60 -30.02 -1.92 -25.54
C SER A 60 -29.10 -3.07 -26.00
N ARG A 61 -29.46 -3.79 -27.07
CA ARG A 61 -28.58 -4.80 -27.70
C ARG A 61 -27.20 -4.24 -28.06
N ALA A 62 -27.11 -2.97 -28.43
CA ALA A 62 -25.84 -2.32 -28.78
C ALA A 62 -24.95 -2.08 -27.54
N TRP A 63 -25.54 -1.69 -26.41
CA TRP A 63 -24.82 -1.54 -25.15
C TRP A 63 -24.36 -2.88 -24.59
N ASN A 64 -25.14 -3.95 -24.79
CA ASN A 64 -24.73 -5.30 -24.40
C ASN A 64 -23.53 -5.80 -25.24
N VAL A 65 -23.53 -5.55 -26.55
CA VAL A 65 -22.38 -5.87 -27.43
C VAL A 65 -21.13 -5.08 -27.04
N LEU A 66 -21.28 -3.79 -26.71
CA LEU A 66 -20.16 -2.96 -26.27
C LEU A 66 -19.66 -3.36 -24.87
N ALA A 67 -20.54 -3.65 -23.92
CA ALA A 67 -20.16 -4.08 -22.58
C ALA A 67 -19.46 -5.46 -22.59
N LEU A 68 -19.85 -6.35 -23.50
CA LEU A 68 -19.27 -7.69 -23.62
C LEU A 68 -18.08 -7.78 -24.58
N ASP A 69 -17.66 -6.67 -25.19
CA ASP A 69 -16.46 -6.61 -26.02
C ASP A 69 -15.20 -6.79 -25.15
N GLY A 70 -14.50 -7.91 -25.34
CA GLY A 70 -13.27 -8.27 -24.63
C GLY A 70 -12.19 -7.17 -24.65
N SER A 71 -12.18 -6.30 -25.66
CA SER A 71 -11.24 -5.19 -25.78
C SER A 71 -11.43 -4.08 -24.74
N ASN A 72 -12.63 -4.00 -24.14
CA ASN A 72 -12.93 -3.09 -23.03
C ASN A 72 -12.41 -3.62 -21.68
N TRP A 73 -12.08 -4.91 -21.59
CA TRP A 73 -11.66 -5.59 -20.36
C TRP A 73 -10.14 -5.73 -20.26
N GLN A 74 -9.42 -4.60 -20.33
CA GLN A 74 -7.95 -4.61 -20.17
C GLN A 74 -7.51 -4.77 -18.72
N ARG A 75 -8.36 -4.39 -17.76
CA ARG A 75 -8.10 -4.43 -16.33
C ARG A 75 -9.32 -5.01 -15.63
N ILE A 76 -9.10 -6.02 -14.79
CA ILE A 76 -10.15 -6.65 -13.98
C ILE A 76 -9.62 -6.75 -12.55
N ASP A 77 -10.44 -6.34 -11.58
CA ASP A 77 -10.20 -6.55 -10.15
C ASP A 77 -11.41 -7.25 -9.54
N LEU A 78 -11.17 -8.37 -8.86
CA LEU A 78 -12.20 -9.21 -8.26
C LEU A 78 -12.17 -9.17 -6.72
N PHE A 79 -11.51 -8.17 -6.13
CA PHE A 79 -11.37 -8.04 -4.68
C PHE A 79 -12.69 -8.13 -3.90
N ASP A 80 -13.78 -7.52 -4.39
CA ASP A 80 -15.06 -7.55 -3.67
C ASP A 80 -15.74 -8.93 -3.65
N PHE A 81 -15.23 -9.89 -4.43
CA PHE A 81 -15.85 -11.22 -4.65
C PHE A 81 -14.96 -12.38 -4.18
N GLN A 82 -13.93 -12.11 -3.37
CA GLN A 82 -12.94 -13.08 -2.90
C GLN A 82 -13.47 -14.46 -2.50
N ARG A 83 -14.62 -14.51 -1.81
CA ARG A 83 -15.22 -15.76 -1.33
C ARG A 83 -16.04 -16.50 -2.39
N ASP A 84 -16.51 -15.78 -3.41
CA ASP A 84 -17.45 -16.28 -4.43
C ASP A 84 -16.75 -16.63 -5.76
N ILE A 85 -15.49 -16.21 -5.94
CA ILE A 85 -14.72 -16.47 -7.15
C ILE A 85 -14.08 -17.87 -7.09
N GLU A 86 -14.72 -18.78 -7.80
CA GLU A 86 -14.18 -20.10 -8.13
C GLU A 86 -13.34 -20.07 -9.41
N GLY A 87 -12.49 -21.09 -9.61
CA GLY A 87 -11.64 -21.23 -10.80
C GLY A 87 -12.37 -21.11 -12.13
N ARG A 88 -13.63 -21.59 -12.24
CA ARG A 88 -14.43 -21.50 -13.46
C ARG A 88 -14.70 -20.05 -13.90
N VAL A 89 -14.80 -19.11 -12.97
CA VAL A 89 -14.99 -17.69 -13.30
C VAL A 89 -13.73 -17.14 -13.97
N VAL A 90 -12.56 -17.47 -13.42
CA VAL A 90 -11.25 -17.08 -14.00
C VAL A 90 -11.07 -17.67 -15.40
N GLU A 91 -11.45 -18.93 -15.59
CA GLU A 91 -11.42 -19.57 -16.91
C GLU A 91 -12.33 -18.85 -17.93
N ASN A 92 -13.55 -18.51 -17.53
CA ASN A 92 -14.49 -17.79 -18.39
C ASN A 92 -13.96 -16.39 -18.73
N ILE A 93 -13.44 -15.65 -17.76
CA ILE A 93 -12.78 -14.35 -17.99
C ILE A 93 -11.66 -14.50 -19.01
N SER A 94 -10.82 -15.55 -18.86
CA SER A 94 -9.70 -15.78 -19.76
C SER A 94 -10.14 -16.04 -21.20
N LYS A 95 -11.22 -16.78 -21.41
CA LYS A 95 -11.77 -17.09 -22.75
C LYS A 95 -12.40 -15.87 -23.39
N ARG A 96 -13.02 -15.00 -22.59
CA ARG A 96 -13.76 -13.82 -23.08
C ARG A 96 -12.84 -12.62 -23.35
N CYS A 97 -11.88 -12.38 -22.46
CA CYS A 97 -10.94 -11.26 -22.61
C CYS A 97 -9.75 -11.65 -23.48
N GLY A 98 -9.24 -12.88 -23.30
CA GLY A 98 -8.12 -13.44 -24.05
C GLY A 98 -6.92 -12.50 -24.10
N GLY A 99 -6.44 -12.23 -25.31
CA GLY A 99 -5.25 -11.41 -25.55
C GLY A 99 -5.38 -9.92 -25.23
N PHE A 100 -6.57 -9.42 -24.86
CA PHE A 100 -6.75 -8.00 -24.48
C PHE A 100 -6.46 -7.72 -23.01
N LEU A 101 -6.51 -8.74 -22.16
CA LEU A 101 -6.34 -8.59 -20.73
C LEU A 101 -4.86 -8.29 -20.40
N ARG A 102 -4.63 -7.15 -19.75
CA ARG A 102 -3.28 -6.71 -19.34
C ARG A 102 -3.10 -6.71 -17.83
N LYS A 103 -4.16 -6.50 -17.06
CA LYS A 103 -4.10 -6.50 -15.59
C LYS A 103 -5.24 -7.33 -15.00
N LEU A 104 -4.90 -8.27 -14.12
CA LEU A 104 -5.87 -9.06 -13.38
C LEU A 104 -5.49 -9.10 -11.89
N SER A 105 -6.45 -8.78 -11.03
CA SER A 105 -6.34 -8.99 -9.59
C SER A 105 -7.33 -10.06 -9.13
N LEU A 106 -6.78 -11.10 -8.51
CA LEU A 106 -7.47 -12.21 -7.84
C LEU A 106 -7.13 -12.24 -6.35
N ARG A 107 -6.69 -11.12 -5.78
CA ARG A 107 -6.29 -11.02 -4.38
C ARG A 107 -7.38 -11.61 -3.48
N GLY A 108 -6.99 -12.51 -2.58
CA GLY A 108 -7.85 -13.19 -1.60
C GLY A 108 -8.79 -14.25 -2.19
N CYS A 109 -8.71 -14.58 -3.48
CA CYS A 109 -9.57 -15.57 -4.11
C CYS A 109 -9.12 -17.01 -3.78
N LEU A 110 -9.43 -17.48 -2.57
CA LEU A 110 -9.03 -18.80 -2.04
C LEU A 110 -9.52 -19.99 -2.89
N GLY A 111 -10.56 -19.80 -3.69
CA GLY A 111 -11.13 -20.80 -4.58
C GLY A 111 -10.33 -21.03 -5.87
N VAL A 112 -9.38 -20.16 -6.20
CA VAL A 112 -8.59 -20.23 -7.43
C VAL A 112 -7.37 -21.12 -7.22
N GLY A 113 -7.22 -22.14 -8.05
CA GLY A 113 -6.06 -23.05 -8.05
C GLY A 113 -5.43 -23.19 -9.43
N ASP A 114 -4.39 -24.03 -9.50
CA ASP A 114 -3.48 -24.12 -10.66
C ASP A 114 -4.16 -24.44 -12.00
N ASN A 115 -5.24 -25.24 -12.00
CA ASN A 115 -5.93 -25.59 -13.25
C ASN A 115 -6.57 -24.37 -13.91
N ALA A 116 -7.25 -23.54 -13.14
CA ALA A 116 -7.87 -22.32 -13.65
C ALA A 116 -6.79 -21.32 -14.11
N LEU A 117 -5.70 -21.20 -13.35
CA LEU A 117 -4.57 -20.31 -13.69
C LEU A 117 -3.78 -20.79 -14.90
N ARG A 118 -3.70 -22.11 -15.13
CA ARG A 118 -3.14 -22.69 -16.36
C ARG A 118 -3.96 -22.32 -17.58
N THR A 119 -5.28 -22.51 -17.53
CA THR A 119 -6.18 -22.10 -18.62
C THR A 119 -6.12 -20.59 -18.85
N PHE A 120 -6.05 -19.81 -17.77
CA PHE A 120 -5.87 -18.37 -17.84
C PHE A 120 -4.58 -17.99 -18.58
N ALA A 121 -3.44 -18.55 -18.18
CA ALA A 121 -2.14 -18.26 -18.77
C ALA A 121 -2.11 -18.58 -20.28
N GLN A 122 -2.73 -19.69 -20.68
CA GLN A 122 -2.82 -20.10 -22.09
C GLN A 122 -3.57 -19.09 -22.98
N ASN A 123 -4.62 -18.48 -22.44
CA ASN A 123 -5.51 -17.56 -23.17
C ASN A 123 -5.07 -16.08 -23.06
N CYS A 124 -4.47 -15.68 -21.94
CA CYS A 124 -4.15 -14.29 -21.62
C CYS A 124 -2.65 -13.97 -21.75
N ARG A 125 -2.06 -14.28 -22.90
CA ARG A 125 -0.60 -14.19 -23.14
C ARG A 125 -0.02 -12.76 -23.11
N ASN A 126 -0.88 -11.74 -23.11
CA ASN A 126 -0.49 -10.33 -23.03
C ASN A 126 -0.64 -9.74 -21.62
N ILE A 127 -0.82 -10.58 -20.60
CA ILE A 127 -0.88 -10.13 -19.23
C ILE A 127 0.44 -9.47 -18.82
N GLU A 128 0.34 -8.30 -18.20
CA GLU A 128 1.48 -7.50 -17.73
C GLU A 128 1.49 -7.42 -16.20
N VAL A 129 0.31 -7.41 -15.56
CA VAL A 129 0.15 -7.31 -14.11
C VAL A 129 -0.79 -8.41 -13.63
N LEU A 130 -0.31 -9.26 -12.73
CA LEU A 130 -1.11 -10.32 -12.12
C LEU A 130 -0.97 -10.27 -10.60
N ASN A 131 -2.09 -10.14 -9.90
CA ASN A 131 -2.13 -10.21 -8.44
C ASN A 131 -2.85 -11.49 -7.99
N LEU A 132 -2.11 -12.37 -7.33
CA LEU A 132 -2.57 -13.64 -6.74
C LEU A 132 -2.37 -13.65 -5.22
N ASN A 133 -2.20 -12.50 -4.60
CA ASN A 133 -1.98 -12.38 -3.16
C ASN A 133 -3.06 -13.13 -2.38
N GLY A 134 -2.67 -14.05 -1.51
CA GLY A 134 -3.58 -14.85 -0.70
C GLY A 134 -4.32 -15.96 -1.47
N CYS A 135 -3.97 -16.26 -2.72
CA CYS A 135 -4.50 -17.42 -3.44
C CYS A 135 -3.81 -18.71 -2.98
N THR A 136 -4.17 -19.21 -1.79
CA THR A 136 -3.46 -20.29 -1.08
C THR A 136 -3.42 -21.64 -1.81
N LYS A 137 -4.27 -21.87 -2.82
CA LYS A 137 -4.25 -23.08 -3.66
C LYS A 137 -3.31 -22.97 -4.87
N THR A 138 -2.54 -21.90 -4.97
CA THR A 138 -1.55 -21.67 -6.04
C THR A 138 -0.23 -22.33 -5.67
N THR A 139 0.33 -23.12 -6.58
CA THR A 139 1.62 -23.80 -6.40
C THR A 139 2.61 -23.46 -7.52
N ASP A 140 3.79 -24.09 -7.51
CA ASP A 140 4.80 -23.98 -8.57
C ASP A 140 4.28 -24.32 -9.96
N ALA A 141 3.20 -25.11 -10.07
CA ALA A 141 2.55 -25.42 -11.34
C ALA A 141 1.94 -24.18 -12.01
N THR A 142 1.46 -23.22 -11.22
CA THR A 142 1.01 -21.92 -11.75
C THR A 142 2.18 -21.13 -12.31
N CYS A 143 3.28 -20.98 -11.57
CA CYS A 143 4.47 -20.25 -12.06
C CYS A 143 5.07 -20.89 -13.31
N THR A 144 5.06 -22.23 -13.40
CA THR A 144 5.44 -22.98 -14.61
C THR A 144 4.52 -22.68 -15.79
N SER A 145 3.22 -22.49 -15.54
CA SER A 145 2.27 -22.11 -16.59
C SER A 145 2.45 -20.65 -17.02
N LEU A 146 2.68 -19.75 -16.07
CA LEU A 146 2.96 -18.34 -16.34
C LEU A 146 4.25 -18.19 -17.15
N SER A 147 5.33 -18.87 -16.77
CA SER A 147 6.60 -18.81 -17.50
C SER A 147 6.47 -19.27 -18.95
N LYS A 148 5.65 -20.30 -19.20
CA LYS A 148 5.45 -20.85 -20.55
C LYS A 148 4.63 -19.95 -21.48
N PHE A 149 3.66 -19.20 -20.94
CA PHE A 149 2.66 -18.51 -21.77
C PHE A 149 2.64 -16.98 -21.61
N CYS A 150 3.18 -16.43 -20.53
CA CYS A 150 3.02 -15.03 -20.11
C CYS A 150 4.35 -14.26 -20.08
N SER A 151 5.13 -14.29 -21.17
CA SER A 151 6.45 -13.66 -21.25
C SER A 151 6.46 -12.12 -21.18
N LYS A 152 5.28 -11.48 -21.22
CA LYS A 152 5.09 -10.02 -21.07
C LYS A 152 4.82 -9.60 -19.63
N LEU A 153 4.82 -10.53 -18.69
CA LEU A 153 4.56 -10.24 -17.29
C LEU A 153 5.63 -9.31 -16.73
N ARG A 154 5.18 -8.18 -16.17
CA ARG A 154 6.05 -7.18 -15.54
C ARG A 154 5.86 -7.16 -14.04
N HIS A 155 4.64 -7.34 -13.55
CA HIS A 155 4.31 -7.26 -12.13
C HIS A 155 3.59 -8.54 -11.71
N LEU A 156 4.12 -9.21 -10.70
CA LEU A 156 3.54 -10.42 -10.13
C LEU A 156 3.49 -10.31 -8.61
N ASP A 157 2.29 -10.45 -8.05
CA ASP A 157 2.09 -10.54 -6.60
C ASP A 157 1.65 -11.95 -6.22
N LEU A 158 2.49 -12.64 -5.45
CA LEU A 158 2.32 -13.98 -4.90
C LEU A 158 2.36 -13.96 -3.36
N ALA A 159 2.18 -12.80 -2.73
CA ALA A 159 2.24 -12.73 -1.27
C ALA A 159 1.24 -13.69 -0.63
N SER A 160 1.64 -14.36 0.45
CA SER A 160 0.85 -15.36 1.18
C SER A 160 0.42 -16.58 0.34
N CYS A 161 1.07 -16.84 -0.80
CA CYS A 161 0.97 -18.11 -1.51
C CYS A 161 1.98 -19.11 -0.92
N THR A 162 1.65 -19.69 0.24
CA THR A 162 2.56 -20.49 1.07
C THR A 162 3.10 -21.77 0.41
N SER A 163 2.53 -22.21 -0.71
CA SER A 163 2.97 -23.38 -1.49
C SER A 163 3.93 -23.04 -2.64
N ILE A 164 4.41 -21.79 -2.71
CA ILE A 164 5.43 -21.33 -3.66
C ILE A 164 6.81 -21.66 -3.12
N THR A 165 7.65 -22.27 -3.96
CA THR A 165 9.02 -22.70 -3.61
C THR A 165 10.07 -22.11 -4.56
N ASN A 166 11.33 -22.49 -4.38
CA ASN A 166 12.43 -22.16 -5.30
C ASN A 166 12.14 -22.55 -6.76
N MET A 167 11.31 -23.59 -7.00
CA MET A 167 10.94 -24.03 -8.34
C MET A 167 10.11 -22.99 -9.08
N SER A 168 9.21 -22.28 -8.38
CA SER A 168 8.50 -21.13 -8.96
C SER A 168 9.45 -20.05 -9.44
N LEU A 169 10.43 -19.67 -8.62
CA LEU A 169 11.37 -18.60 -8.94
C LEU A 169 12.26 -18.97 -10.13
N LYS A 170 12.69 -20.23 -10.20
CA LYS A 170 13.39 -20.76 -11.37
C LYS A 170 12.52 -20.72 -12.63
N ALA A 171 11.27 -21.16 -12.55
CA ALA A 171 10.36 -21.12 -13.70
C ALA A 171 10.15 -19.67 -14.19
N LEU A 172 9.93 -18.73 -13.26
CA LEU A 172 9.76 -17.31 -13.60
C LEU A 172 11.00 -16.72 -14.26
N SER A 173 12.20 -17.08 -13.81
CA SER A 173 13.43 -16.57 -14.43
C SER A 173 13.66 -17.06 -15.85
N GLU A 174 13.19 -18.26 -16.18
CA GLU A 174 13.30 -18.83 -17.52
C GLU A 174 12.27 -18.26 -18.52
N GLY A 175 11.09 -17.82 -18.04
CA GLY A 175 9.97 -17.44 -18.91
C GLY A 175 9.49 -15.98 -18.83
N CYS A 176 9.87 -15.24 -17.79
CA CYS A 176 9.40 -13.87 -17.54
C CYS A 176 10.57 -12.85 -17.46
N PRO A 177 11.32 -12.64 -18.55
CA PRO A 177 12.51 -11.77 -18.54
C PRO A 177 12.20 -10.28 -18.35
N LEU A 178 10.94 -9.87 -18.56
CA LEU A 178 10.47 -8.48 -18.42
C LEU A 178 9.94 -8.17 -17.02
N LEU A 179 10.13 -9.06 -16.04
CA LEU A 179 9.63 -8.88 -14.69
C LEU A 179 10.33 -7.69 -14.01
N GLU A 180 9.55 -6.68 -13.64
CA GLU A 180 9.99 -5.46 -12.96
C GLU A 180 9.61 -5.46 -11.48
N GLN A 181 8.51 -6.12 -11.11
CA GLN A 181 8.02 -6.18 -9.74
C GLN A 181 7.63 -7.60 -9.37
N LEU A 182 8.20 -8.10 -8.27
CA LEU A 182 7.83 -9.38 -7.69
C LEU A 182 7.58 -9.23 -6.19
N ASN A 183 6.43 -9.71 -5.74
CA ASN A 183 6.12 -9.85 -4.34
C ASN A 183 5.93 -11.33 -3.99
N ILE A 184 6.78 -11.85 -3.12
CA ILE A 184 6.73 -13.22 -2.57
C ILE A 184 6.71 -13.19 -1.04
N SER A 185 6.14 -12.13 -0.46
CA SER A 185 6.04 -11.99 0.98
C SER A 185 5.30 -13.18 1.61
N TRP A 186 5.78 -13.70 2.73
CA TRP A 186 5.24 -14.86 3.45
C TRP A 186 5.27 -16.17 2.63
N CYS A 187 6.17 -16.26 1.64
CA CYS A 187 6.50 -17.50 0.96
C CYS A 187 7.72 -18.14 1.64
N ASP A 188 7.50 -18.72 2.82
CA ASP A 188 8.59 -19.16 3.72
C ASP A 188 9.42 -20.31 3.17
N GLN A 189 8.96 -21.03 2.14
CA GLN A 189 9.70 -22.11 1.48
C GLN A 189 10.74 -21.61 0.46
N VAL A 190 10.83 -20.30 0.24
CA VAL A 190 11.83 -19.70 -0.64
C VAL A 190 13.14 -19.50 0.12
N THR A 191 14.24 -19.97 -0.46
CA THR A 191 15.59 -19.83 0.07
C THR A 191 16.49 -19.04 -0.89
N LYS A 192 17.76 -18.87 -0.52
CA LYS A 192 18.78 -18.23 -1.37
C LYS A 192 18.89 -18.82 -2.78
N ASP A 193 18.65 -20.12 -2.95
CA ASP A 193 18.76 -20.78 -4.26
C ASP A 193 17.65 -20.32 -5.21
N GLY A 194 16.44 -20.11 -4.67
CA GLY A 194 15.34 -19.54 -5.44
C GLY A 194 15.63 -18.10 -5.87
N ILE A 195 16.16 -17.27 -4.96
CA ILE A 195 16.56 -15.90 -5.27
C ILE A 195 17.68 -15.88 -6.31
N GLN A 196 18.68 -16.75 -6.17
CA GLN A 196 19.77 -16.88 -7.15
C GLN A 196 19.22 -17.23 -8.54
N ALA A 197 18.30 -18.20 -8.63
CA ALA A 197 17.68 -18.58 -9.89
C ALA A 197 16.87 -17.42 -10.49
N LEU A 198 16.12 -16.69 -9.66
CA LEU A 198 15.31 -15.54 -10.07
C LEU A 198 16.15 -14.46 -10.75
N VAL A 199 17.16 -13.95 -10.05
CA VAL A 199 17.90 -12.74 -10.47
C VAL A 199 18.78 -12.97 -11.69
N ARG A 200 19.12 -14.23 -12.01
CA ARG A 200 19.83 -14.60 -13.24
C ARG A 200 19.00 -14.36 -14.51
N GLY A 201 17.69 -14.53 -14.45
CA GLY A 201 16.78 -14.32 -15.59
C GLY A 201 16.05 -12.98 -15.56
N CYS A 202 15.80 -12.45 -14.36
CA CYS A 202 15.04 -11.21 -14.14
C CYS A 202 15.92 -10.04 -13.69
N GLY A 203 16.99 -9.71 -14.44
CA GLY A 203 17.90 -8.61 -14.09
C GLY A 203 17.27 -7.20 -14.15
N GLY A 204 16.08 -7.07 -14.76
CA GLY A 204 15.31 -5.82 -14.84
C GLY A 204 14.42 -5.53 -13.63
N LEU A 205 14.55 -6.29 -12.54
CA LEU A 205 13.76 -6.09 -11.32
C LEU A 205 14.01 -4.70 -10.72
N LYS A 206 12.91 -3.98 -10.50
CA LYS A 206 12.86 -2.66 -9.86
C LYS A 206 12.26 -2.71 -8.47
N ALA A 207 11.35 -3.64 -8.19
CA ALA A 207 10.77 -3.82 -6.86
C ALA A 207 10.74 -5.30 -6.47
N LEU A 208 11.28 -5.60 -5.29
CA LEU A 208 11.29 -6.96 -4.74
C LEU A 208 10.80 -6.92 -3.28
N PHE A 209 9.72 -7.65 -3.01
CA PHE A 209 9.13 -7.74 -1.68
C PHE A 209 9.26 -9.17 -1.15
N LEU A 210 10.02 -9.31 -0.08
CA LEU A 210 10.45 -10.56 0.57
C LEU A 210 10.02 -10.59 2.04
N LYS A 211 9.04 -9.78 2.42
CA LYS A 211 8.58 -9.67 3.81
C LYS A 211 8.19 -11.04 4.35
N GLY A 212 8.68 -11.40 5.53
CA GLY A 212 8.36 -12.64 6.21
C GLY A 212 9.06 -13.87 5.65
N CYS A 213 9.88 -13.77 4.60
CA CYS A 213 10.68 -14.89 4.11
C CYS A 213 11.84 -15.18 5.08
N THR A 214 11.55 -15.92 6.15
CA THR A 214 12.45 -16.13 7.30
C THR A 214 13.66 -17.00 7.00
N GLN A 215 13.64 -17.80 5.92
CA GLN A 215 14.76 -18.63 5.48
C GLN A 215 15.81 -17.89 4.64
N LEU A 216 15.64 -16.58 4.40
CA LEU A 216 16.59 -15.80 3.62
C LEU A 216 17.77 -15.33 4.48
N GLU A 217 18.97 -15.66 4.03
CA GLU A 217 20.27 -15.28 4.60
C GLU A 217 20.98 -14.25 3.69
N ASP A 218 22.08 -13.68 4.16
CA ASP A 218 22.88 -12.67 3.44
C ASP A 218 23.31 -13.10 2.03
N GLU A 219 23.51 -14.40 1.79
CA GLU A 219 23.88 -14.92 0.48
C GLU A 219 22.80 -14.63 -0.58
N ALA A 220 21.53 -14.61 -0.20
CA ALA A 220 20.44 -14.19 -1.09
C ALA A 220 20.59 -12.72 -1.49
N LEU A 221 20.98 -11.85 -0.56
CA LEU A 221 21.20 -10.43 -0.82
C LEU A 221 22.43 -10.18 -1.70
N LYS A 222 23.49 -10.98 -1.55
CA LYS A 222 24.65 -10.92 -2.45
C LYS A 222 24.26 -11.17 -3.90
N TYR A 223 23.39 -12.15 -4.15
CA TYR A 223 22.88 -12.40 -5.51
C TYR A 223 22.05 -11.23 -6.03
N ILE A 224 21.18 -10.63 -5.20
CA ILE A 224 20.38 -9.45 -5.60
C ILE A 224 21.30 -8.28 -5.92
N GLY A 225 22.27 -7.96 -5.04
CA GLY A 225 23.22 -6.86 -5.25
C GLY A 225 24.07 -7.04 -6.51
N ALA A 226 24.45 -8.27 -6.85
CA ALA A 226 25.24 -8.56 -8.04
C ALA A 226 24.45 -8.49 -9.36
N HIS A 227 23.14 -8.74 -9.34
CA HIS A 227 22.36 -8.98 -10.56
C HIS A 227 21.18 -8.02 -10.78
N CYS A 228 20.81 -7.18 -9.80
CA CYS A 228 19.67 -6.25 -9.89
C CYS A 228 20.10 -4.77 -9.69
N PRO A 229 20.88 -4.18 -10.61
CA PRO A 229 21.33 -2.78 -10.48
C PRO A 229 20.20 -1.75 -10.64
N GLU A 230 19.07 -2.16 -11.24
CA GLU A 230 17.88 -1.34 -11.44
C GLU A 230 16.93 -1.32 -10.23
N LEU A 231 17.29 -1.99 -9.13
CA LEU A 231 16.42 -2.10 -7.96
C LEU A 231 16.18 -0.73 -7.31
N VAL A 232 14.90 -0.40 -7.14
CA VAL A 232 14.39 0.85 -6.57
C VAL A 232 13.75 0.60 -5.21
N THR A 233 13.07 -0.53 -5.03
CA THR A 233 12.34 -0.88 -3.81
C THR A 233 12.73 -2.28 -3.36
N LEU A 234 13.14 -2.41 -2.10
CA LEU A 234 13.43 -3.69 -1.46
C LEU A 234 12.73 -3.76 -0.10
N ASN A 235 11.93 -4.80 0.12
CA ASN A 235 11.31 -5.07 1.41
C ASN A 235 11.77 -6.42 1.95
N LEU A 236 12.44 -6.39 3.10
CA LEU A 236 13.02 -7.50 3.85
C LEU A 236 12.42 -7.58 5.26
N GLN A 237 11.21 -7.04 5.46
CA GLN A 237 10.60 -7.01 6.77
C GLN A 237 10.52 -8.41 7.38
N THR A 238 10.98 -8.60 8.62
CA THR A 238 10.97 -9.89 9.33
C THR A 238 11.85 -10.97 8.67
N CYS A 239 12.85 -10.60 7.87
CA CYS A 239 13.90 -11.53 7.42
C CYS A 239 14.99 -11.67 8.50
N LEU A 240 14.73 -12.51 9.50
CA LEU A 240 15.49 -12.57 10.76
C LEU A 240 16.98 -12.95 10.63
N GLN A 241 17.36 -13.62 9.55
CA GLN A 241 18.74 -14.10 9.32
C GLN A 241 19.61 -13.11 8.53
N ILE A 242 19.07 -11.94 8.17
CA ILE A 242 19.80 -10.90 7.45
C ILE A 242 20.64 -10.06 8.41
N THR A 243 21.89 -9.81 8.01
CA THR A 243 22.86 -8.97 8.75
C THR A 243 23.33 -7.80 7.89
N ASP A 244 24.23 -6.98 8.45
CA ASP A 244 24.86 -5.88 7.74
C ASP A 244 25.60 -6.34 6.48
N GLU A 245 26.25 -7.51 6.49
CA GLU A 245 27.02 -8.02 5.35
C GLU A 245 26.15 -8.13 4.09
N GLY A 246 24.97 -8.75 4.21
CA GLY A 246 24.02 -8.88 3.11
C GLY A 246 23.52 -7.52 2.62
N LEU A 247 23.09 -6.64 3.53
CA LEU A 247 22.55 -5.33 3.15
C LEU A 247 23.61 -4.37 2.58
N ILE A 248 24.86 -4.46 3.04
CA ILE A 248 25.99 -3.69 2.46
C ILE A 248 26.20 -4.10 1.00
N THR A 249 26.03 -5.39 0.65
CA THR A 249 26.13 -5.82 -0.75
C THR A 249 25.01 -5.24 -1.62
N ILE A 250 23.81 -5.09 -1.08
CA ILE A 250 22.71 -4.37 -1.75
C ILE A 250 23.10 -2.90 -1.97
N CYS A 251 23.65 -2.24 -0.94
CA CYS A 251 24.05 -0.83 -1.06
C CYS A 251 25.10 -0.64 -2.17
N ARG A 252 26.07 -1.55 -2.27
CA ARG A 252 27.14 -1.50 -3.28
C ARG A 252 26.67 -1.84 -4.69
N GLY A 253 25.59 -2.62 -4.85
CA GLY A 253 25.10 -3.05 -6.15
C GLY A 253 23.91 -2.25 -6.69
N CYS A 254 23.06 -1.74 -5.81
CA CYS A 254 21.76 -1.16 -6.13
C CYS A 254 21.73 0.36 -5.90
N HIS A 255 22.54 1.13 -6.63
CA HIS A 255 22.64 2.60 -6.45
C HIS A 255 21.36 3.40 -6.78
N LYS A 256 20.35 2.74 -7.39
CA LYS A 256 19.04 3.33 -7.71
C LYS A 256 18.02 3.15 -6.59
N LEU A 257 18.39 2.54 -5.47
CA LEU A 257 17.51 2.26 -4.34
C LEU A 257 16.90 3.56 -3.79
N GLN A 258 15.57 3.58 -3.68
CA GLN A 258 14.79 4.68 -3.13
C GLN A 258 14.01 4.26 -1.89
N SER A 259 13.65 2.98 -1.77
CA SER A 259 12.90 2.46 -0.63
C SER A 259 13.51 1.15 -0.15
N LEU A 260 13.89 1.12 1.12
CA LEU A 260 14.38 -0.06 1.82
C LEU A 260 13.55 -0.27 3.08
N CYS A 261 13.00 -1.46 3.26
CA CYS A 261 12.42 -1.90 4.52
C CYS A 261 13.22 -3.09 5.06
N ALA A 262 13.91 -2.91 6.17
CA ALA A 262 14.62 -3.94 6.94
C ALA A 262 14.04 -4.09 8.37
N SER A 263 12.80 -3.63 8.56
CA SER A 263 12.03 -3.76 9.78
C SER A 263 11.99 -5.19 10.31
N GLY A 264 12.41 -5.43 11.55
CA GLY A 264 12.43 -6.74 12.20
C GLY A 264 13.72 -7.53 11.93
N CYS A 265 14.67 -7.00 11.16
CA CYS A 265 16.01 -7.58 11.04
C CYS A 265 16.84 -7.17 12.27
N SER A 266 16.83 -8.00 13.32
CA SER A 266 17.46 -7.69 14.61
C SER A 266 19.00 -7.69 14.61
N ASN A 267 19.61 -8.20 13.53
CA ASN A 267 21.06 -8.40 13.41
C ASN A 267 21.76 -7.30 12.60
N ILE A 268 21.08 -6.19 12.32
CA ILE A 268 21.66 -5.05 11.60
C ILE A 268 22.12 -3.97 12.59
N THR A 269 23.24 -3.32 12.31
CA THR A 269 23.88 -2.31 13.17
C THR A 269 24.10 -1.00 12.41
N ASP A 270 24.65 0.02 13.06
CA ASP A 270 24.96 1.32 12.44
C ASP A 270 25.85 1.22 11.18
N ALA A 271 26.55 0.10 10.98
CA ALA A 271 27.30 -0.18 9.76
C ALA A 271 26.44 -0.06 8.49
N ILE A 272 25.17 -0.52 8.53
CA ILE A 272 24.30 -0.39 7.35
C ILE A 272 23.91 1.06 7.08
N LEU A 273 23.71 1.87 8.12
CA LEU A 273 23.35 3.28 7.96
C LEU A 273 24.49 4.06 7.30
N ASN A 274 25.73 3.76 7.68
CA ASN A 274 26.91 4.32 7.00
C ASN A 274 26.99 3.87 5.53
N ALA A 275 26.79 2.58 5.25
CA ALA A 275 26.84 2.07 3.88
C ALA A 275 25.73 2.62 2.98
N LEU A 276 24.52 2.80 3.52
CA LEU A 276 23.41 3.47 2.85
C LEU A 276 23.79 4.91 2.52
N GLY A 277 24.33 5.66 3.48
CA GLY A 277 24.79 7.04 3.27
C GLY A 277 25.80 7.19 2.14
N GLN A 278 26.74 6.24 2.04
CA GLN A 278 27.80 6.28 1.03
C GLN A 278 27.37 5.86 -0.37
N ASN A 279 26.45 4.88 -0.49
CA ASN A 279 26.23 4.19 -1.77
C ASN A 279 24.82 4.36 -2.36
N CYS A 280 23.85 4.88 -1.60
CA CYS A 280 22.44 4.94 -2.00
C CYS A 280 21.90 6.39 -2.09
N PRO A 281 22.47 7.29 -2.90
CA PRO A 281 22.15 8.73 -2.87
C PRO A 281 20.69 9.09 -3.21
N ARG A 282 19.89 8.12 -3.66
CA ARG A 282 18.47 8.30 -4.01
C ARG A 282 17.51 7.77 -2.95
N LEU A 283 18.01 7.29 -1.81
CA LEU A 283 17.18 6.76 -0.73
C LEU A 283 16.20 7.83 -0.22
N ARG A 284 14.93 7.43 -0.10
CA ARG A 284 13.80 8.27 0.32
C ARG A 284 12.98 7.66 1.47
N ILE A 285 12.92 6.33 1.49
CA ILE A 285 12.13 5.58 2.47
C ILE A 285 13.07 4.56 3.08
N LEU A 286 13.31 4.65 4.39
CA LEU A 286 14.12 3.69 5.13
C LEU A 286 13.32 3.18 6.32
N GLU A 287 12.79 1.97 6.23
CA GLU A 287 12.05 1.35 7.32
C GLU A 287 12.92 0.36 8.08
N VAL A 288 13.22 0.62 9.35
CA VAL A 288 14.15 -0.19 10.17
C VAL A 288 13.55 -0.46 11.55
N ALA A 289 12.26 -0.80 11.53
CA ALA A 289 11.51 -1.11 12.72
C ALA A 289 12.16 -2.20 13.56
N ARG A 290 12.10 -2.15 14.89
CA ARG A 290 12.54 -3.27 15.75
C ARG A 290 14.00 -3.74 15.49
N CYS A 291 14.86 -2.84 15.01
CA CYS A 291 16.30 -3.07 14.83
C CYS A 291 17.06 -2.51 16.04
N SER A 292 17.15 -3.28 17.12
CA SER A 292 17.62 -2.82 18.43
C SER A 292 19.12 -2.51 18.53
N GLN A 293 19.90 -2.75 17.47
CA GLN A 293 21.33 -2.44 17.45
C GLN A 293 21.65 -1.16 16.65
N LEU A 294 20.62 -0.47 16.14
CA LEU A 294 20.76 0.85 15.54
C LEU A 294 20.74 1.91 16.64
N THR A 295 21.66 2.86 16.56
CA THR A 295 21.81 3.93 17.54
C THR A 295 21.70 5.31 16.90
N ASP A 296 21.55 6.34 17.74
CA ASP A 296 21.53 7.73 17.29
C ASP A 296 22.80 8.12 16.50
N VAL A 297 23.95 7.46 16.76
CA VAL A 297 25.21 7.73 16.03
C VAL A 297 25.11 7.31 14.56
N GLY A 298 24.52 6.14 14.29
CA GLY A 298 24.29 5.67 12.94
C GLY A 298 23.33 6.57 12.17
N PHE A 299 22.23 7.01 12.80
CA PHE A 299 21.29 7.95 12.18
C PHE A 299 21.89 9.33 11.96
N THR A 300 22.71 9.82 12.89
CA THR A 300 23.47 11.06 12.71
C THR A 300 24.39 10.96 11.49
N THR A 301 25.07 9.84 11.34
CA THR A 301 25.94 9.57 10.19
C THR A 301 25.13 9.57 8.89
N LEU A 302 24.01 8.86 8.87
CA LEU A 302 23.08 8.83 7.74
C LEU A 302 22.59 10.24 7.38
N ALA A 303 22.11 11.01 8.36
CA ALA A 303 21.60 12.36 8.18
C ALA A 303 22.63 13.30 7.54
N ARG A 304 23.92 13.17 7.89
CA ARG A 304 25.01 13.95 7.28
C ARG A 304 25.20 13.66 5.79
N PHE A 305 25.00 12.42 5.35
CA PHE A 305 25.06 12.06 3.93
C PHE A 305 23.83 12.56 3.15
N TYR A 306 22.66 12.53 3.78
CA TYR A 306 21.37 12.80 3.14
C TYR A 306 20.83 14.21 3.39
N GLY A 307 21.63 15.16 3.89
CA GLY A 307 21.20 16.55 4.12
C GLY A 307 20.74 17.35 2.90
N ILE A 308 20.49 16.67 1.77
CA ILE A 308 20.03 17.20 0.49
C ILE A 308 18.76 16.47 0.01
N THR A 309 18.30 15.37 0.63
CA THR A 309 17.17 14.56 0.13
C THR A 309 15.81 14.94 0.75
N PRO A 310 14.73 14.94 -0.04
CA PRO A 310 13.44 15.50 0.37
C PRO A 310 12.52 14.58 1.20
N LYS A 311 12.81 13.28 1.35
CA LYS A 311 11.96 12.36 2.11
C LYS A 311 12.86 11.41 2.89
N ILE A 312 12.70 11.31 4.20
CA ILE A 312 13.34 10.29 5.04
C ILE A 312 12.29 9.79 6.04
N ASN A 313 11.54 8.76 5.67
CA ASN A 313 10.73 8.04 6.64
C ASN A 313 11.69 7.27 7.57
N LEU A 314 11.59 7.45 8.89
CA LEU A 314 12.41 6.78 9.91
C LEU A 314 11.51 5.97 10.88
N PRO A 315 10.86 4.88 10.47
CA PRO A 315 9.86 4.26 11.30
C PRO A 315 10.42 3.29 12.36
N HIS A 316 9.70 3.22 13.48
CA HIS A 316 9.66 2.15 14.48
C HIS A 316 10.94 1.81 15.27
N PHE A 317 11.39 2.72 16.13
CA PHE A 317 12.54 2.46 17.00
C PHE A 317 12.14 2.19 18.43
N PHE A 318 12.78 1.21 19.07
CA PHE A 318 12.71 1.06 20.54
C PHE A 318 13.80 1.86 21.27
N GLN A 319 14.77 2.45 20.55
CA GLN A 319 15.97 3.04 21.14
C GLN A 319 16.38 4.41 20.59
N ILE A 320 15.60 5.00 19.68
CA ILE A 320 15.86 6.39 19.26
C ILE A 320 15.46 7.34 20.36
N THR A 321 16.37 8.24 20.69
CA THR A 321 16.15 9.32 21.65
C THR A 321 15.98 10.67 20.95
N ASP A 322 15.67 11.70 21.73
CA ASP A 322 15.62 13.09 21.26
C ASP A 322 16.91 13.53 20.53
N SER A 323 18.05 12.90 20.83
CA SER A 323 19.33 13.13 20.13
C SER A 323 19.22 12.96 18.61
N THR A 324 18.54 11.91 18.13
CA THR A 324 18.35 11.74 16.69
C THR A 324 17.47 12.84 16.11
N LEU A 325 16.39 13.24 16.80
CA LEU A 325 15.53 14.33 16.33
C LEU A 325 16.28 15.65 16.24
N ILE A 326 17.15 15.94 17.21
CA ILE A 326 18.05 17.09 17.18
C ILE A 326 18.94 17.03 15.92
N GLN A 327 19.57 15.89 15.65
CA GLN A 327 20.46 15.77 14.50
C GLN A 327 19.73 15.85 13.15
N LEU A 328 18.53 15.28 13.03
CA LEU A 328 17.69 15.43 11.85
C LEU A 328 17.25 16.87 11.63
N SER A 329 16.90 17.59 12.69
CA SER A 329 16.51 18.99 12.63
C SER A 329 17.62 19.91 12.09
N ILE A 330 18.89 19.55 12.34
CA ILE A 330 20.08 20.27 11.90
C ILE A 330 20.51 19.84 10.49
N HIS A 331 20.54 18.54 10.23
CA HIS A 331 21.21 17.98 9.06
C HIS A 331 20.26 17.64 7.91
N CYS A 332 18.94 17.59 8.10
CA CYS A 332 17.98 17.20 7.07
C CYS A 332 17.01 18.33 6.70
N PRO A 333 17.46 19.45 6.08
CA PRO A 333 16.63 20.63 5.83
C PRO A 333 15.46 20.40 4.86
N ARG A 334 15.45 19.28 4.12
CA ARG A 334 14.40 18.95 3.15
C ARG A 334 13.46 17.84 3.62
N LEU A 335 13.49 17.44 4.89
CA LEU A 335 12.67 16.35 5.40
C LEU A 335 11.16 16.64 5.24
N GLN A 336 10.46 15.87 4.41
CA GLN A 336 9.01 16.01 4.20
C GLN A 336 8.15 15.03 4.98
N VAL A 337 8.58 13.77 5.12
CA VAL A 337 7.79 12.75 5.82
C VAL A 337 8.68 12.12 6.88
N LEU A 338 8.22 12.09 8.13
CA LEU A 338 8.92 11.52 9.27
C LEU A 338 7.95 10.64 10.08
N SER A 339 8.06 9.34 9.91
CA SER A 339 7.41 8.39 10.84
C SER A 339 8.33 8.17 12.03
N LEU A 340 7.81 8.09 13.25
CA LEU A 340 8.49 7.78 14.52
C LEU A 340 7.59 6.91 15.40
N SER A 341 6.61 6.22 14.82
CA SER A 341 5.64 5.43 15.57
C SER A 341 6.34 4.36 16.41
N HIS A 342 5.94 4.20 17.67
CA HIS A 342 6.50 3.33 18.71
C HIS A 342 7.88 3.75 19.24
N CYS A 343 8.31 4.99 19.00
CA CYS A 343 9.51 5.52 19.66
C CYS A 343 9.21 5.90 21.11
N GLU A 344 9.39 4.93 22.01
CA GLU A 344 9.03 5.06 23.44
C GLU A 344 9.85 6.10 24.20
N LEU A 345 11.06 6.43 23.70
CA LEU A 345 12.01 7.34 24.35
C LEU A 345 11.97 8.77 23.80
N ILE A 346 11.14 9.07 22.81
CA ILE A 346 10.99 10.42 22.26
C ILE A 346 10.09 11.24 23.17
N THR A 347 10.56 12.44 23.52
CA THR A 347 9.85 13.37 24.39
C THR A 347 9.47 14.66 23.67
N ASP A 348 8.76 15.55 24.38
CA ASP A 348 8.45 16.89 23.88
C ASP A 348 9.70 17.70 23.50
N ASP A 349 10.87 17.43 24.10
CA ASP A 349 12.11 18.14 23.81
C ASP A 349 12.66 17.80 22.41
N GLY A 350 12.64 16.52 22.03
CA GLY A 350 13.00 16.11 20.68
C GLY A 350 12.08 16.73 19.62
N ILE A 351 10.77 16.77 19.89
CA ILE A 351 9.79 17.41 19.00
C ILE A 351 9.97 18.94 18.97
N ARG A 352 10.33 19.56 20.09
CA ARG A 352 10.71 20.99 20.15
C ARG A 352 11.88 21.30 19.23
N HIS A 353 12.91 20.46 19.25
CA HIS A 353 14.07 20.61 18.38
C HIS A 353 13.70 20.41 16.91
N LEU A 354 12.89 19.40 16.60
CA LEU A 354 12.37 19.19 15.25
C LEU A 354 11.59 20.42 14.76
N GLY A 355 10.66 20.95 15.57
CA GLY A 355 9.83 22.12 15.26
C GLY A 355 10.62 23.41 15.07
N ASN A 356 11.81 23.53 15.66
CA ASN A 356 12.73 24.65 15.44
C ASN A 356 13.78 24.37 14.35
N GLY A 357 13.75 23.17 13.75
CA GLY A 357 14.69 22.73 12.73
C GLY A 357 14.49 23.38 11.38
N ALA A 358 15.50 23.30 10.53
CA ALA A 358 15.46 23.88 9.18
C ALA A 358 14.37 23.26 8.29
N CYS A 359 13.96 22.01 8.56
CA CYS A 359 12.91 21.32 7.83
C CYS A 359 11.48 21.66 8.28
N ALA A 360 11.29 22.10 9.53
CA ALA A 360 9.97 22.26 10.10
C ALA A 360 9.14 23.30 9.36
N HIS A 361 9.71 24.48 9.09
CA HIS A 361 8.92 25.62 8.65
C HIS A 361 8.22 25.43 7.30
N ASP A 362 8.90 24.83 6.31
CA ASP A 362 8.43 24.82 4.91
C ASP A 362 8.39 23.43 4.26
N GLN A 363 8.99 22.40 4.87
CA GLN A 363 9.19 21.11 4.17
C GLN A 363 8.43 19.96 4.81
N LEU A 364 8.30 19.91 6.14
CA LEU A 364 7.68 18.77 6.82
C LEU A 364 6.16 18.71 6.53
N GLU A 365 5.76 17.73 5.72
CA GLU A 365 4.39 17.44 5.27
C GLU A 365 3.69 16.40 6.17
N VAL A 366 4.40 15.37 6.62
CA VAL A 366 3.78 14.26 7.38
C VAL A 366 4.64 13.89 8.56
N ILE A 367 4.03 13.78 9.74
CA ILE A 367 4.65 13.22 10.93
C ILE A 367 3.78 12.11 11.54
N GLU A 368 4.35 10.94 11.79
CA GLU A 368 3.64 9.82 12.44
C GLU A 368 4.28 9.57 13.80
N LEU A 369 3.54 9.74 14.90
CA LEU A 369 4.03 9.68 16.28
C LEU A 369 3.26 8.63 17.10
N ASP A 370 2.64 7.64 16.45
CA ASP A 370 1.77 6.69 17.14
C ASP A 370 2.52 5.92 18.22
N ASN A 371 1.89 5.61 19.35
CA ASN A 371 2.49 4.87 20.46
C ASN A 371 3.78 5.51 21.00
N CYS A 372 3.86 6.85 21.00
CA CYS A 372 4.87 7.60 21.75
C CYS A 372 4.27 8.00 23.12
N PRO A 373 4.55 7.27 24.20
CA PRO A 373 3.88 7.48 25.50
C PRO A 373 4.37 8.73 26.23
N LEU A 374 5.54 9.28 25.87
CA LEU A 374 6.17 10.41 26.54
C LEU A 374 5.87 11.77 25.89
N ILE A 375 5.22 11.81 24.72
CA ILE A 375 4.82 13.08 24.10
C ILE A 375 3.51 13.59 24.70
N THR A 376 3.44 14.90 24.93
CA THR A 376 2.30 15.56 25.56
C THR A 376 1.75 16.68 24.67
N ASP A 377 0.72 17.39 25.14
CA ASP A 377 0.19 18.56 24.44
C ASP A 377 1.27 19.61 24.11
N ALA A 378 2.40 19.63 24.84
CA ALA A 378 3.54 20.51 24.54
C ALA A 378 4.18 20.19 23.19
N SER A 379 4.32 18.91 22.81
CA SER A 379 4.75 18.51 21.46
C SER A 379 3.89 19.15 20.38
N LEU A 380 2.56 19.18 20.57
CA LEU A 380 1.65 19.80 19.61
C LEU A 380 1.85 21.32 19.55
N GLU A 381 2.23 21.97 20.64
CA GLU A 381 2.56 23.40 20.62
C GLU A 381 3.85 23.67 19.82
N HIS A 382 4.82 22.76 19.88
CA HIS A 382 6.04 22.84 19.09
C HIS A 382 5.80 22.58 17.60
N LEU A 383 4.94 21.63 17.24
CA LEU A 383 4.59 21.35 15.84
C LEU A 383 3.80 22.49 15.16
N LYS A 384 3.33 23.50 15.91
CA LYS A 384 2.68 24.69 15.32
C LYS A 384 3.61 25.50 14.42
N SER A 385 4.93 25.39 14.59
CA SER A 385 5.90 26.07 13.73
C SER A 385 6.06 25.41 12.36
N CYS A 386 5.49 24.21 12.17
CA CYS A 386 5.52 23.47 10.92
C CYS A 386 4.35 23.86 10.01
N HIS A 387 4.55 24.85 9.12
CA HIS A 387 3.45 25.42 8.33
C HIS A 387 3.00 24.53 7.18
N SER A 388 3.88 23.68 6.66
CA SER A 388 3.60 22.74 5.56
C SER A 388 3.01 21.40 6.00
N LEU A 389 2.74 21.22 7.30
CA LEU A 389 2.31 19.93 7.84
C LEU A 389 0.88 19.59 7.40
N GLU A 390 0.72 18.52 6.63
CA GLU A 390 -0.53 18.00 6.06
C GLU A 390 -1.08 16.78 6.80
N ARG A 391 -0.26 16.01 7.53
CA ARG A 391 -0.74 14.83 8.26
C ARG A 391 0.02 14.63 9.56
N ILE A 392 -0.74 14.33 10.62
CA ILE A 392 -0.21 13.98 11.93
C ILE A 392 -0.92 12.72 12.42
N GLU A 393 -0.16 11.68 12.74
CA GLU A 393 -0.68 10.46 13.37
C GLU A 393 -0.26 10.41 14.84
N LEU A 394 -1.24 10.21 15.73
CA LEU A 394 -1.08 10.28 17.19
C LEU A 394 -1.83 9.12 17.87
N TYR A 395 -1.98 7.98 17.20
CA TYR A 395 -2.65 6.81 17.75
C TYR A 395 -1.94 6.36 19.04
N ASP A 396 -2.69 5.99 20.08
CA ASP A 396 -2.16 5.56 21.40
C ASP A 396 -1.12 6.50 22.06
N CYS A 397 -1.21 7.80 21.81
CA CYS A 397 -0.43 8.82 22.53
C CYS A 397 -1.20 9.27 23.77
N GLN A 398 -1.08 8.52 24.86
CA GLN A 398 -1.98 8.61 26.02
C GLN A 398 -1.94 9.97 26.76
N GLN A 399 -0.85 10.73 26.62
CA GLN A 399 -0.70 12.05 27.25
C GLN A 399 -1.16 13.22 26.36
N ILE A 400 -1.58 12.94 25.12
CA ILE A 400 -2.18 13.93 24.22
C ILE A 400 -3.67 14.08 24.54
N THR A 401 -4.11 15.31 24.76
CA THR A 401 -5.50 15.60 25.10
C THR A 401 -6.28 16.15 23.91
N ARG A 402 -7.61 15.99 23.97
CA ARG A 402 -8.53 16.64 23.01
C ARG A 402 -8.37 18.17 23.01
N ALA A 403 -7.97 18.78 24.12
CA ALA A 403 -7.75 20.22 24.22
C ALA A 403 -6.49 20.66 23.46
N GLY A 404 -5.38 19.91 23.58
CA GLY A 404 -4.15 20.12 22.81
C GLY A 404 -4.39 20.05 21.30
N ILE A 405 -5.10 19.01 20.85
CA ILE A 405 -5.45 18.82 19.43
C ILE A 405 -6.30 19.99 18.91
N LYS A 406 -7.28 20.45 19.69
CA LYS A 406 -8.09 21.64 19.33
C LYS A 406 -7.22 22.89 19.20
N ARG A 407 -6.27 23.13 20.11
CA ARG A 407 -5.37 24.30 20.05
C ARG A 407 -4.43 24.27 18.85
N LEU A 408 -4.02 23.09 18.40
CA LEU A 408 -3.22 22.95 17.18
C LEU A 408 -4.03 23.36 15.94
N ARG A 409 -5.28 22.88 15.84
CA ARG A 409 -6.20 23.22 14.74
C ARG A 409 -6.51 24.71 14.63
N VAL A 410 -6.73 25.40 15.76
CA VAL A 410 -7.16 26.81 15.78
C VAL A 410 -6.12 27.78 15.19
N LYS A 411 -4.82 27.47 15.22
CA LYS A 411 -3.76 28.39 14.73
C LYS A 411 -3.29 28.10 13.30
N MET A 412 -3.42 26.87 12.80
CA MET A 412 -3.12 26.55 11.39
C MET A 412 -4.12 27.18 10.41
N ILE A 413 -5.30 27.60 10.91
CA ILE A 413 -6.29 28.41 10.19
C ILE A 413 -5.82 29.86 9.99
N VAL A 414 -4.81 30.33 10.75
CA VAL A 414 -4.40 31.75 10.83
C VAL A 414 -3.00 31.99 10.23
N SER A 415 -2.47 31.08 9.40
CA SER A 415 -1.19 31.33 8.71
C SER A 415 -1.35 32.42 7.62
N PRO A 416 -0.37 33.33 7.43
CA PRO A 416 -0.57 34.56 6.64
C PRO A 416 -0.42 34.39 5.12
N SER A 417 -0.09 33.19 4.62
CA SER A 417 0.05 32.95 3.20
C SER A 417 -1.31 32.71 2.55
N GLY A 418 -1.96 33.81 2.18
CA GLY A 418 -3.23 33.86 1.46
C GLY A 418 -3.19 33.20 0.08
N SER A 419 -3.18 31.87 0.05
CA SER A 419 -3.58 31.08 -1.12
C SER A 419 -4.87 30.36 -0.80
N SER A 420 -5.99 31.00 -1.14
CA SER A 420 -7.27 30.35 -1.32
C SER A 420 -7.12 29.31 -2.44
N VAL A 421 -7.09 28.02 -2.11
CA VAL A 421 -7.21 26.97 -3.11
C VAL A 421 -8.65 26.45 -3.08
N LEU A 422 -9.35 26.75 -4.17
CA LEU A 422 -10.71 26.34 -4.43
C LEU A 422 -10.85 24.81 -4.40
N SER A 423 -11.95 24.40 -3.78
CA SER A 423 -12.54 23.06 -3.72
C SER A 423 -12.31 22.16 -4.94
N THR A 424 -11.83 20.94 -4.70
CA THR A 424 -12.21 19.77 -5.52
C THR A 424 -12.50 18.59 -4.60
N LEU A 425 -13.79 18.34 -4.37
CA LEU A 425 -14.31 17.16 -3.68
C LEU A 425 -14.11 15.93 -4.58
N SER A 426 -13.36 14.93 -4.11
CA SER A 426 -13.42 13.58 -4.66
C SER A 426 -13.79 12.57 -3.58
N PHE A 427 -15.01 12.08 -3.69
CA PHE A 427 -15.56 10.90 -3.04
C PHE A 427 -14.63 9.68 -3.20
N PHE A 428 -14.32 8.97 -2.11
CA PHE A 428 -13.95 7.56 -2.16
C PHE A 428 -14.86 6.76 -1.23
N PRO A 429 -15.47 5.66 -1.68
CA PRO A 429 -16.39 4.87 -0.88
C PRO A 429 -15.66 3.75 -0.11
N SER A 430 -16.12 3.55 1.13
CA SER A 430 -16.26 2.28 1.87
C SER A 430 -15.00 1.47 2.25
N PHE A 431 -14.69 1.48 3.56
CA PHE A 431 -14.23 0.31 4.31
C PHE A 431 -15.20 0.06 5.49
N PRO A 432 -15.70 -1.18 5.69
CA PRO A 432 -16.42 -1.55 6.89
C PRO A 432 -15.41 -2.03 7.96
N PHE A 433 -15.79 -1.88 9.23
CA PHE A 433 -15.06 -2.17 10.48
C PHE A 433 -14.39 -0.95 11.15
N LEU A 434 -15.23 -0.29 11.95
CA LEU A 434 -14.92 0.35 13.24
C LEU A 434 -13.59 1.13 13.34
N HIS A 435 -13.56 2.34 12.79
CA HIS A 435 -12.70 3.43 13.27
C HIS A 435 -13.55 4.69 13.36
N VAL A 436 -13.45 5.41 14.47
CA VAL A 436 -14.03 6.75 14.62
C VAL A 436 -13.23 7.70 13.72
N LEU A 437 -13.67 7.86 12.48
CA LEU A 437 -13.31 9.00 11.64
C LEU A 437 -13.94 10.25 12.27
N ILE A 438 -13.14 11.14 12.87
CA ILE A 438 -13.53 12.55 12.95
C ILE A 438 -13.18 13.16 11.58
N SER A 439 -13.95 12.80 10.55
CA SER A 439 -13.93 13.45 9.25
C SER A 439 -14.97 14.58 9.26
N ASP A 440 -14.67 15.67 9.97
CA ASP A 440 -15.36 16.93 9.69
C ASP A 440 -14.53 17.70 8.68
N LEU A 441 -14.98 17.64 7.43
CA LEU A 441 -14.49 18.40 6.29
C LEU A 441 -14.67 19.89 6.57
N ASP A 442 -13.60 20.59 6.94
CA ASP A 442 -13.55 22.04 6.76
C ASP A 442 -12.12 22.56 6.50
N SER A 443 -11.98 23.18 5.32
CA SER A 443 -11.04 24.19 4.81
C SER A 443 -9.51 24.13 5.06
N CYS A 444 -8.98 23.33 5.98
CA CYS A 444 -7.54 23.14 6.19
C CYS A 444 -7.21 21.67 5.99
N GLY A 445 -6.55 21.32 4.87
CA GLY A 445 -6.33 19.95 4.39
C GLY A 445 -5.40 19.06 5.24
N ILE A 446 -5.54 19.08 6.58
CA ILE A 446 -4.73 18.31 7.51
C ILE A 446 -5.51 17.14 8.07
N TYR A 447 -5.04 15.93 7.81
CA TYR A 447 -5.65 14.70 8.34
C TYR A 447 -4.98 14.32 9.65
N ILE A 448 -5.73 14.40 10.75
CA ILE A 448 -5.31 13.90 12.07
C ILE A 448 -6.02 12.59 12.34
N TYR A 449 -5.24 11.54 12.56
CA TYR A 449 -5.70 10.18 12.74
C TYR A 449 -5.50 9.75 14.22
N LEU A 450 -6.57 9.28 14.87
CA LEU A 450 -6.62 8.98 16.31
C LEU A 450 -7.44 7.72 16.61
N ASP A 451 -7.05 7.01 17.66
CA ASP A 451 -7.90 6.03 18.35
C ASP A 451 -8.18 6.59 19.75
N ILE A 452 -9.43 6.93 20.02
CA ILE A 452 -9.85 7.48 21.32
C ILE A 452 -10.65 6.40 22.04
N GLN A 453 -9.97 5.38 22.57
CA GLN A 453 -10.50 4.54 23.65
C GLN A 453 -10.30 5.27 25.00
N GLN A 454 -10.88 6.47 25.17
CA GLN A 454 -10.99 7.04 26.52
C GLN A 454 -12.22 6.44 27.22
N ARG A 455 -11.95 5.56 28.19
CA ARG A 455 -12.93 5.10 29.18
C ARG A 455 -13.59 6.31 29.83
N GLU A 456 -14.89 6.48 29.59
CA GLU A 456 -15.76 7.27 30.46
C GLU A 456 -15.77 6.61 31.86
N LYS A 457 -14.91 7.05 32.77
CA LYS A 457 -15.21 6.92 34.20
C LYS A 457 -16.29 7.95 34.50
N LYS A 458 -17.56 7.54 34.37
CA LYS A 458 -18.67 8.20 35.03
C LYS A 458 -18.33 8.37 36.51
N LYS A 459 -18.28 9.63 36.95
CA LYS A 459 -18.54 9.98 38.34
C LYS A 459 -20.03 9.73 38.58
N ASP A 460 -20.39 8.54 39.02
CA ASP A 460 -21.69 8.33 39.65
C ASP A 460 -21.52 8.58 41.15
N GLY A 461 -22.11 9.68 41.61
CA GLY A 461 -22.32 9.97 43.01
C GLY A 461 -23.49 9.17 43.58
N GLU A 462 -23.47 9.06 44.91
CA GLU A 462 -24.59 8.92 45.84
C GLU A 462 -25.72 7.93 45.55
N GLN A 463 -25.72 6.85 46.35
CA GLN A 463 -26.82 6.25 47.12
C GLN A 463 -26.14 5.08 47.87
N ILE A 464 -26.00 5.00 49.20
CA ILE A 464 -26.80 5.44 50.37
C ILE A 464 -25.84 5.97 51.44
#